data_AF-A0AA88HHP5-F1
#
_entry.id   AF-A0AA88HHP5-F1
#
_cell.length_a   1.000
_cell.length_b   1.000
_cell.length_c   1.000
_cell.angle_alpha   90.00
_cell.angle_beta   90.00
_cell.angle_gamma   90.00
#
_symmetry.space_group_name_H-M   'P 1'
#
loop_
_entity.id
_entity.type
_entity.pdbx_description
1 polymer ?
#
loop_
_entity_poly.entity_id
_entity_poly.type
_entity_poly.pdbx_seq_one_letter_code
_entity_poly.pdbx_strand_id
1 'polypeptide(L)'
;MRLKDKFWFIRLSPSHKVFHKVSPSHKVDKTIPSLEELKNKVPVIEIKDVLIGKDCPHVKDIKSKKMTHPYVFSMVLDTPEPSTLDFVAPDEQTYEYWLDGINALLDRPLVSKEPKNDLDMLLAIEFKLQTLELEGIEIPEELPVLPPEPETYEFYFQ
;
A
#
# COMPACT_ATOMS: atom_id res chain seq x y z
N MET A 1 3.55 17.45 -33.04
CA MET A 1 4.21 18.18 -31.94
C MET A 1 4.54 17.15 -30.86
N ARG A 2 5.83 16.86 -30.65
CA ARG A 2 6.31 15.80 -29.75
C ARG A 2 5.86 16.09 -28.31
N LEU A 3 4.97 15.27 -27.75
CA LEU A 3 4.70 15.25 -26.31
C LEU A 3 6.01 14.87 -25.63
N LYS A 4 6.72 15.87 -25.08
CA LYS A 4 7.83 15.61 -24.16
C LYS A 4 7.20 14.93 -22.94
N ASP A 5 7.45 13.63 -22.79
CA ASP A 5 7.04 12.86 -21.62
C ASP A 5 7.49 13.59 -20.34
N LYS A 6 6.52 14.21 -19.65
CA LYS A 6 6.72 14.84 -18.35
C LYS A 6 6.57 13.75 -17.28
N PHE A 7 7.52 12.82 -17.22
CA PHE A 7 7.63 11.94 -16.06
C PHE A 7 7.91 12.78 -14.82
N TRP A 8 7.28 12.47 -13.71
CA TRP A 8 7.51 13.15 -12.45
C TRP A 8 7.55 12.09 -11.36
N PHE A 9 8.36 12.33 -10.32
CA PHE A 9 8.49 11.40 -9.22
C PHE A 9 7.68 11.91 -8.03
N ILE A 10 7.13 10.99 -7.25
CA ILE A 10 6.48 11.30 -5.99
C ILE A 10 6.98 10.32 -4.94
N ARG A 11 7.17 10.79 -3.71
CA ARG A 11 7.48 9.94 -2.57
C ARG A 11 6.80 10.42 -1.31
N LEU A 12 6.41 9.49 -0.46
CA LEU A 12 5.94 9.78 0.89
C LEU A 12 7.13 10.15 1.79
N SER A 13 6.94 11.11 2.69
CA SER A 13 7.92 11.41 3.73
C SER A 13 8.05 10.23 4.71
N PRO A 14 9.21 10.01 5.35
CA PRO A 14 9.34 8.98 6.39
C PRO A 14 8.38 9.16 7.58
N SER A 15 7.85 10.36 7.76
CA SER A 15 6.83 10.66 8.77
C SER A 15 5.40 10.26 8.36
N HIS A 16 5.19 9.81 7.12
CA HIS A 16 3.89 9.49 6.51
C HIS A 16 2.89 10.66 6.48
N LYS A 17 3.38 11.91 6.56
CA LYS A 17 2.53 13.11 6.64
C LYS A 17 2.52 13.97 5.39
N VAL A 18 3.51 13.82 4.50
CA VAL A 18 3.68 14.70 3.34
C VAL A 18 4.16 13.90 2.13
N PHE A 19 3.48 14.07 1.00
CA PHE A 19 4.00 13.66 -0.31
C PHE A 19 4.86 14.75 -0.93
N HIS A 20 6.01 14.35 -1.46
CA HIS A 20 6.95 15.23 -2.15
C HIS A 20 6.93 14.94 -3.64
N LYS A 21 6.53 15.93 -4.44
CA LYS A 21 6.52 15.85 -5.91
C LYS A 21 7.80 16.44 -6.51
N VAL A 22 8.47 15.65 -7.33
CA VAL A 22 9.71 15.98 -8.04
C VAL A 22 9.42 16.17 -9.52
N SER A 23 9.75 17.33 -10.07
CA SER A 23 9.70 17.55 -11.52
C SER A 23 11.01 17.09 -12.18
N PRO A 24 10.97 16.56 -13.42
CA PRO A 24 12.13 15.99 -14.12
C PRO A 24 13.16 17.04 -14.58
N SER A 25 12.98 18.31 -14.19
CA SER A 25 13.87 19.40 -14.58
C SER A 25 15.23 19.34 -13.86
N HIS A 26 15.37 18.49 -12.85
CA HIS A 26 16.66 18.10 -12.29
C HIS A 26 17.28 17.01 -13.17
N LYS A 27 17.90 17.45 -14.27
CA LYS A 27 18.97 16.68 -14.88
C LYS A 27 20.09 16.57 -13.85
N VAL A 28 20.41 15.37 -13.39
CA VAL A 28 21.77 14.84 -13.15
C VAL A 28 21.58 13.58 -12.30
N ASP A 29 21.86 12.46 -12.96
CA ASP A 29 22.03 11.12 -12.41
C ASP A 29 20.84 10.50 -11.67
N LYS A 30 20.86 9.18 -11.56
CA LYS A 30 19.81 8.33 -10.99
C LYS A 30 19.71 8.48 -9.46
N THR A 31 20.07 9.64 -8.92
CA THR A 31 20.11 9.94 -7.50
C THR A 31 18.76 10.46 -7.06
N ILE A 32 18.16 9.79 -6.07
CA ILE A 32 16.92 10.22 -5.42
C ILE A 32 17.19 11.60 -4.79
N PRO A 33 16.47 12.66 -5.19
CA PRO A 33 16.74 14.01 -4.68
C PRO A 33 16.53 14.08 -3.16
N SER A 34 17.33 14.95 -2.52
CA SER A 34 17.28 15.18 -1.09
C SER A 34 15.92 15.78 -0.69
N LEU A 35 15.45 15.50 0.54
CA LEU A 35 14.13 15.93 1.04
C LEU A 35 13.96 17.48 0.99
N GLU A 36 15.07 18.19 1.04
CA GLU A 36 15.15 19.66 1.15
C GLU A 36 14.95 20.37 -0.20
N GLU A 37 15.22 19.70 -1.33
CA GLU A 37 15.09 20.27 -2.68
C GLU A 37 13.64 20.21 -3.22
N LEU A 38 12.74 19.55 -2.49
CA LEU A 38 11.39 19.20 -2.92
C LEU A 38 10.38 20.30 -2.55
N LYS A 39 10.20 21.26 -3.48
CA LYS A 39 9.33 22.43 -3.30
C LYS A 39 7.83 22.12 -3.33
N ASN A 40 7.40 21.07 -4.03
CA ASN A 40 5.98 20.72 -4.14
C ASN A 40 5.61 19.66 -3.10
N LYS A 41 4.98 20.11 -2.01
CA LYS A 41 4.55 19.28 -0.89
C LYS A 41 3.02 19.17 -0.91
N VAL A 42 2.51 17.95 -0.75
CA VAL A 42 1.08 17.67 -0.59
C VAL A 42 0.91 17.00 0.77
N PRO A 43 0.36 17.69 1.78
CA PRO A 43 0.06 17.08 3.07
C PRO A 43 -0.91 15.90 2.91
N VAL A 44 -0.63 14.79 3.58
CA VAL A 44 -1.51 13.60 3.55
C VAL A 44 -2.89 13.92 4.13
N ILE A 45 -2.97 14.82 5.11
CA ILE A 45 -4.24 15.28 5.69
C ILE A 45 -5.15 15.99 4.68
N GLU A 46 -4.61 16.51 3.58
CA GLU A 46 -5.41 17.11 2.51
C GLU A 46 -5.99 16.05 1.57
N ILE A 47 -5.55 14.79 1.64
CA ILE A 47 -6.09 13.73 0.78
C ILE A 47 -7.43 13.28 1.33
N LYS A 48 -8.47 13.46 0.54
CA LYS A 48 -9.84 13.08 0.89
C LYS A 48 -10.23 11.73 0.33
N ASP A 49 -9.84 11.48 -0.91
CA ASP A 49 -10.28 10.30 -1.66
C ASP A 49 -9.33 9.94 -2.79
N VAL A 50 -9.48 8.73 -3.33
CA VAL A 50 -8.77 8.26 -4.51
C VAL A 50 -9.77 7.80 -5.57
N LEU A 51 -9.67 8.38 -6.76
CA LEU A 51 -10.46 8.03 -7.94
C LEU A 51 -9.64 7.10 -8.83
N ILE A 52 -10.32 6.15 -9.48
CA ILE A 52 -9.67 5.15 -10.34
C ILE A 52 -10.30 5.12 -11.73
N GLY A 53 -9.50 4.82 -12.74
CA GLY A 53 -9.99 4.52 -14.09
C GLY A 53 -10.83 5.65 -14.69
N LYS A 54 -12.10 5.36 -15.01
CA LYS A 54 -13.03 6.28 -15.69
C LYS A 54 -13.49 7.44 -14.81
N ASP A 55 -13.34 7.33 -13.50
CA ASP A 55 -13.76 8.36 -12.55
C ASP A 55 -12.73 9.49 -12.44
N CYS A 56 -11.50 9.24 -12.87
CA CYS A 56 -10.43 10.22 -12.96
C CYS A 56 -10.78 11.38 -13.92
N PRO A 57 -10.66 12.66 -13.50
CA PRO A 57 -10.96 13.81 -14.35
C PRO A 57 -10.15 13.82 -15.65
N HIS A 58 -8.86 13.50 -15.58
CA HIS A 58 -7.97 13.47 -16.74
C HIS A 58 -8.34 12.41 -17.79
N VAL A 59 -9.14 11.41 -17.42
CA VAL A 59 -9.62 10.37 -18.34
C VAL A 59 -10.89 10.83 -19.08
N LYS A 60 -11.72 11.66 -18.44
CA LYS A 60 -12.97 12.19 -19.03
C LYS A 60 -12.72 13.16 -20.18
N ASP A 61 -11.57 13.84 -20.19
CA ASP A 61 -11.16 14.73 -21.28
C ASP A 61 -10.58 13.98 -22.49
N ILE A 62 -10.20 12.70 -22.34
CA ILE A 62 -9.63 11.84 -23.41
C ILE A 62 -10.76 11.07 -24.13
N LYS A 63 -11.83 11.75 -24.55
CA LYS A 63 -12.97 11.12 -25.26
C LYS A 63 -12.70 10.70 -26.72
N SER A 64 -11.46 10.79 -27.23
CA SER A 64 -11.19 10.56 -28.67
C SER A 64 -10.00 9.69 -29.03
N LYS A 65 -9.30 9.06 -28.06
CA LYS A 65 -8.29 8.04 -28.37
C LYS A 65 -8.47 6.85 -27.44
N LYS A 66 -8.53 5.65 -28.03
CA LYS A 66 -8.56 4.35 -27.33
C LYS A 66 -7.73 4.43 -26.04
N MET A 67 -8.33 4.13 -24.88
CA MET A 67 -7.64 4.04 -23.60
C MET A 67 -6.39 3.17 -23.76
N THR A 68 -5.19 3.77 -23.73
CA THR A 68 -3.93 3.04 -23.85
C THR A 68 -3.31 2.69 -22.50
N HIS A 69 -3.82 3.20 -21.38
CA HIS A 69 -3.23 2.95 -20.06
C HIS A 69 -4.31 2.52 -19.05
N PRO A 70 -4.34 1.24 -18.62
CA PRO A 70 -5.30 0.75 -17.64
C PRO A 70 -5.01 1.24 -16.21
N TYR A 71 -3.76 1.63 -15.92
CA TYR A 71 -3.27 1.93 -14.57
C TYR A 71 -3.33 3.42 -14.23
N VAL A 72 -4.54 3.97 -14.18
CA VAL A 72 -4.77 5.40 -13.92
C VAL A 72 -5.55 5.62 -12.63
N PHE A 73 -5.10 6.60 -11.85
CA PHE A 73 -5.74 7.00 -10.60
C PHE A 73 -5.53 8.50 -10.34
N SER A 74 -6.38 9.10 -9.52
CA SER A 74 -6.29 10.50 -9.11
C SER A 74 -6.51 10.64 -7.62
N MET A 75 -5.64 11.38 -6.92
CA MET A 75 -5.88 11.75 -5.52
C MET A 75 -6.70 13.04 -5.46
N VAL A 76 -7.79 13.03 -4.71
CA VAL A 76 -8.66 14.19 -4.47
C VAL A 76 -8.15 14.93 -3.25
N LEU A 77 -7.82 16.21 -3.42
CA LEU A 77 -7.34 17.07 -2.36
C LEU A 77 -8.48 17.97 -1.84
N ASP A 78 -8.63 18.03 -0.52
CA ASP A 78 -9.57 18.90 0.21
C ASP A 78 -8.93 20.27 0.45
N THR A 79 -8.55 20.94 -0.64
CA THR A 79 -8.02 22.30 -0.63
C THR A 79 -9.15 23.31 -0.88
N PRO A 80 -8.98 24.61 -0.53
CA PRO A 80 -10.01 25.65 -0.74
C PRO A 80 -10.53 25.72 -2.19
N GLU A 81 -9.68 25.36 -3.15
CA GLU A 81 -10.07 25.00 -4.51
C GLU A 81 -9.94 23.48 -4.63
N PRO A 82 -11.02 22.72 -4.91
CA PRO A 82 -10.94 21.27 -5.02
C PRO A 82 -10.02 20.93 -6.20
N SER A 83 -8.88 20.32 -5.88
CA SER A 83 -7.86 19.97 -6.87
C SER A 83 -7.62 18.47 -6.86
N THR A 84 -7.30 17.91 -8.03
CA THR A 84 -6.95 16.50 -8.17
C THR A 84 -5.53 16.35 -8.64
N LEU A 85 -4.80 15.41 -8.04
CA LEU A 85 -3.47 15.03 -8.48
C LEU A 85 -3.57 13.75 -9.32
N ASP A 86 -3.34 13.88 -10.62
CA ASP A 86 -3.53 12.81 -11.60
C ASP A 86 -2.27 11.97 -11.82
N PHE A 87 -2.43 10.64 -11.85
CA PHE A 87 -1.36 9.67 -12.00
C PHE A 87 -1.63 8.65 -13.10
N VAL A 88 -0.55 8.26 -13.77
CA VAL A 88 -0.49 7.10 -14.65
C VAL A 88 0.66 6.24 -14.16
N ALA A 89 0.34 5.07 -13.59
CA ALA A 89 1.35 4.16 -13.10
C ALA A 89 2.06 3.44 -14.27
N PRO A 90 3.35 3.09 -14.11
CA PRO A 90 4.14 2.43 -15.14
C PRO A 90 3.73 0.97 -15.37
N ASP A 91 3.25 0.29 -14.32
CA ASP A 91 2.88 -1.13 -14.30
C ASP A 91 1.77 -1.40 -13.27
N GLU A 92 1.21 -2.61 -13.32
CA GLU A 92 0.10 -3.06 -12.46
C GLU A 92 0.50 -3.13 -10.99
N GLN A 93 1.70 -3.65 -10.70
CA GLN A 93 2.19 -3.78 -9.33
C GLN A 93 2.33 -2.41 -8.65
N THR A 94 2.96 -1.46 -9.33
CA THR A 94 3.09 -0.08 -8.85
C THR A 94 1.72 0.56 -8.63
N TYR A 95 0.77 0.30 -9.53
CA TYR A 95 -0.60 0.77 -9.39
C TYR A 95 -1.28 0.23 -8.14
N GLU A 96 -1.22 -1.08 -7.91
CA GLU A 96 -1.78 -1.75 -6.74
C GLU A 96 -1.14 -1.23 -5.44
N TYR A 97 0.19 -1.10 -5.39
CA TYR A 97 0.90 -0.51 -4.24
C TYR A 97 0.50 0.92 -3.95
N TRP A 98 0.30 1.75 -4.97
CA TRP A 98 -0.16 3.13 -4.75
C TRP A 98 -1.58 3.16 -4.19
N LEU A 99 -2.50 2.36 -4.73
CA LEU A 99 -3.88 2.31 -4.24
C LEU A 99 -3.95 1.82 -2.80
N ASP A 100 -3.26 0.73 -2.50
CA ASP A 100 -3.23 0.17 -1.14
C ASP A 100 -2.51 1.09 -0.17
N GLY A 101 -1.41 1.72 -0.58
CA GLY A 101 -0.71 2.71 0.23
C GLY A 101 -1.58 3.92 0.56
N ILE A 102 -2.32 4.45 -0.42
CA ILE A 102 -3.24 5.57 -0.18
C ILE A 102 -4.43 5.12 0.67
N ASN A 103 -4.99 3.93 0.43
CA ASN A 103 -6.07 3.39 1.26
C ASN A 103 -5.63 3.19 2.71
N ALA A 104 -4.41 2.71 2.95
CA ALA A 104 -3.82 2.60 4.28
C ALA A 104 -3.68 3.97 4.96
N LEU A 105 -3.28 5.01 4.23
CA LEU A 105 -3.21 6.38 4.76
C LEU A 105 -4.58 6.99 5.09
N LEU A 106 -5.64 6.50 4.45
CA LEU A 106 -7.03 6.92 4.67
C LEU A 106 -7.79 6.01 5.65
N ASP A 107 -7.09 5.08 6.32
CA ASP A 107 -7.67 4.05 7.21
C ASP A 107 -8.76 3.19 6.53
N ARG A 108 -8.56 2.86 5.24
CA ARG A 108 -9.45 2.04 4.42
C ARG A 108 -8.89 0.63 4.23
N PRO A 109 -9.74 -0.37 3.97
CA PRO A 109 -9.27 -1.72 3.66
C PRO A 109 -8.41 -1.73 2.38
N LEU A 110 -7.37 -2.56 2.40
CA LEU A 110 -6.52 -2.81 1.23
C LEU A 110 -7.30 -3.63 0.20
N VAL A 111 -7.17 -3.28 -1.07
CA VAL A 111 -8.00 -3.82 -2.16
C VAL A 111 -7.23 -4.84 -3.00
N SER A 112 -5.90 -4.72 -3.08
CA SER A 112 -5.09 -5.62 -3.90
C SER A 112 -4.91 -7.01 -3.28
N LYS A 113 -4.40 -7.94 -4.08
CA LYS A 113 -4.15 -9.34 -3.65
C LYS A 113 -2.82 -9.51 -2.92
N GLU A 114 -1.85 -8.61 -3.16
CA GLU A 114 -0.51 -8.73 -2.61
C GLU A 114 -0.49 -8.72 -1.07
N PRO A 115 -1.17 -7.80 -0.35
CA PRO A 115 -1.17 -7.79 1.11
C PRO A 115 -1.69 -9.09 1.73
N LYS A 116 -2.67 -9.73 1.08
CA LYS A 116 -3.20 -11.01 1.53
C LYS A 116 -2.19 -12.14 1.31
N ASN A 117 -1.57 -12.19 0.14
CA ASN A 117 -0.56 -13.20 -0.16
C ASN A 117 0.66 -13.06 0.76
N ASP A 118 1.10 -11.84 1.02
CA ASP A 118 2.18 -11.54 1.95
C ASP A 118 1.82 -11.98 3.37
N LEU A 119 0.60 -11.67 3.82
CA LEU A 119 0.09 -12.12 5.11
C LEU A 119 0.05 -13.65 5.21
N ASP A 120 -0.47 -14.34 4.20
CA ASP A 120 -0.54 -15.81 4.16
C ASP A 120 0.87 -16.43 4.21
N MET A 121 1.84 -15.83 3.51
CA MET A 121 3.24 -16.27 3.55
C MET A 121 3.85 -16.07 4.94
N LEU A 122 3.65 -14.90 5.55
CA LEU A 122 4.16 -14.59 6.89
C LEU A 122 3.55 -15.50 7.95
N LEU A 123 2.23 -15.73 7.88
CA LEU A 123 1.53 -16.65 8.76
C LEU A 123 2.02 -18.09 8.59
N ALA A 124 2.27 -18.53 7.35
CA ALA A 124 2.81 -19.86 7.10
C ALA A 124 4.21 -20.04 7.71
N ILE A 125 5.04 -18.99 7.70
CA ILE A 125 6.36 -19.02 8.34
C ILE A 125 6.22 -19.06 9.85
N GLU A 126 5.40 -18.17 10.44
CA GLU A 126 5.18 -18.12 11.87
C GLU A 126 4.63 -19.44 12.40
N PHE A 127 3.61 -19.99 11.73
CA PHE A 127 3.04 -21.28 12.07
C PHE A 127 4.11 -22.38 12.04
N LYS A 128 4.92 -22.45 10.97
CA LYS A 128 6.01 -23.43 10.88
C LYS A 128 7.00 -23.31 12.04
N LEU A 129 7.37 -22.09 12.44
CA LEU A 129 8.27 -21.85 13.57
C LEU A 129 7.67 -22.32 14.89
N GLN A 130 6.40 -22.04 15.14
CA GLN A 130 5.68 -22.48 16.33
C GLN A 130 5.49 -24.01 16.37
N THR A 131 5.37 -24.65 15.21
CA THR A 131 5.19 -26.12 15.11
C THR A 131 6.50 -26.91 15.04
N LEU A 132 7.67 -26.28 15.16
CA LEU A 132 8.96 -26.99 15.09
C LEU A 132 9.07 -28.11 16.13
N GLU A 133 8.58 -27.86 17.34
CA GLU A 133 8.61 -28.86 18.43
C GLU A 133 7.56 -29.97 18.24
N LEU A 134 6.58 -29.75 17.36
CA LEU A 134 5.52 -30.70 17.05
C LEU A 134 5.83 -31.52 15.77
N GLU A 135 7.03 -31.37 15.20
CA GLU A 135 7.41 -32.05 13.96
C GLU A 135 7.45 -33.57 14.16
N GLY A 136 6.60 -34.30 13.43
CA GLY A 136 6.45 -35.75 13.56
C GLY A 136 5.45 -36.21 14.63
N ILE A 137 4.80 -35.29 15.35
CA ILE A 137 3.70 -35.59 16.26
C ILE A 137 2.38 -35.53 15.47
N GLU A 138 1.52 -36.53 15.60
CA GLU A 138 0.18 -36.49 15.02
C GLU A 138 -0.66 -35.45 15.77
N ILE A 139 -1.09 -34.41 15.05
CA ILE A 139 -1.99 -33.39 15.59
C ILE A 139 -3.41 -33.98 15.59
N PRO A 140 -4.06 -34.11 16.76
CA PRO A 140 -5.42 -34.65 16.83
C PRO A 140 -6.42 -33.72 16.14
N GLU A 141 -7.33 -34.29 15.34
CA GLU A 141 -8.39 -33.51 14.67
C GLU A 141 -9.48 -33.03 15.65
N GLU A 142 -9.73 -33.80 16.71
CA GLU A 142 -10.65 -33.43 17.78
C GLU A 142 -9.90 -32.89 18.99
N LEU A 143 -10.49 -31.88 19.63
CA LEU A 143 -9.95 -31.33 20.86
C LEU A 143 -9.90 -32.43 21.94
N PRO A 144 -8.75 -32.68 22.59
CA PRO A 144 -8.67 -33.63 23.69
C PRO A 144 -9.58 -33.20 24.83
N VAL A 145 -10.22 -34.16 25.50
CA VAL A 145 -11.11 -33.87 26.63
C VAL A 145 -10.30 -33.22 27.75
N LEU A 146 -10.76 -32.06 28.21
CA LEU A 146 -10.13 -31.38 29.35
C LEU A 146 -10.34 -32.23 30.62
N PRO A 147 -9.26 -32.65 31.31
CA PRO A 147 -9.41 -33.37 32.57
C PRO A 147 -10.04 -32.46 33.63
N PRO A 148 -10.78 -33.03 34.61
CA PRO A 148 -11.28 -32.27 35.75
C PRO A 148 -10.11 -31.70 36.57
N GLU A 149 -10.38 -30.64 37.32
CA GLU A 149 -9.37 -30.05 38.21
C GLU A 149 -8.85 -31.08 39.21
N PRO A 150 -7.54 -31.04 39.53
CA PRO A 150 -6.96 -31.95 40.51
C PRO A 150 -7.55 -31.69 41.90
N GLU A 151 -7.72 -32.74 42.69
CA GLU A 151 -8.28 -32.66 44.05
C GLU A 151 -7.37 -31.88 45.03
N THR A 152 -6.07 -31.80 44.73
CA THR A 152 -5.05 -31.15 45.56
C THR A 152 -4.02 -30.42 44.71
N TYR A 153 -3.54 -29.25 45.17
CA TYR A 153 -2.47 -28.48 44.53
C TYR A 153 -1.08 -28.72 45.15
N GLU A 154 -0.86 -29.90 45.72
CA GLU A 154 0.47 -30.33 46.17
C GLU A 154 1.28 -30.80 44.96
N PHE A 155 2.10 -29.91 44.41
CA PHE A 155 2.93 -30.20 43.25
C PHE A 155 4.11 -31.12 43.60
N TYR A 156 4.41 -32.07 42.72
CA TYR A 156 5.46 -33.08 42.93
C TYR A 156 6.89 -32.51 42.85
N PHE A 157 7.05 -31.36 42.17
CA PHE A 157 8.31 -30.64 42.03
C PHE A 157 8.14 -29.20 42.50
N GLN A 158 9.19 -28.65 43.12
CA GLN A 158 9.25 -27.27 43.62
C GLN A 158 10.00 -26.36 42.66
#